data_AF-A0A382WMI6-F1
#
_entry.id   AF-A0A382WMI6-F1
#
_cell.length_a   1.000
_cell.length_b   1.000
_cell.length_c   1.000
_cell.angle_alpha   90.00
_cell.angle_beta   90.00
_cell.angle_gamma   90.00
#
_symmetry.space_group_name_H-M   'P 1'
#
loop_
_entity.id
_entity.type
_entity.pdbx_description
1 polymer ?
#
loop_
_entity_poly.entity_id
_entity_poly.type
_entity_poly.pdbx_seq_one_letter_code
_entity_poly.pdbx_strand_id
1 'polypeptide(L)'
;MKIPLNPASFFLLLASLAISQAQAAPLSFLEKFAISENREDALKELIPGTREYYYYHALHAQNQGDAQELKRIIGLWIKRYGHSTQVKEIQNRQALLDFEKDPEKTYSHLKNELRPNFNHSRLIEGRKPSHPTKLDPAAISYDNYLNQAFRQYKNVQGVSDRGLETLDHNDLNADRLRHFLSRLQRPDVPNLPAFVAKDLKAKFTRGFGSHGIHRNMTKAQLDELLQLEPRL
;
A
#
# COMPACT_ATOMS: atom_id res chain seq x y z
N MET A 1 -11.33 -45.00 -10.12
CA MET A 1 -10.44 -44.74 -11.27
C MET A 1 -9.24 -43.96 -10.80
N LYS A 2 -8.04 -44.40 -11.17
CA LYS A 2 -6.74 -43.91 -10.71
C LYS A 2 -6.06 -43.12 -11.85
N ILE A 3 -5.55 -41.91 -11.49
CA ILE A 3 -4.28 -41.27 -11.94
C ILE A 3 -4.29 -40.65 -13.36
N PRO A 4 -3.54 -39.54 -13.68
CA PRO A 4 -2.51 -38.83 -12.90
C PRO A 4 -2.63 -37.30 -12.73
N LEU A 5 -2.04 -36.82 -11.63
CA LEU A 5 -1.51 -35.46 -11.46
C LEU A 5 -0.24 -35.29 -12.31
N ASN A 6 -0.07 -34.10 -12.91
CA ASN A 6 1.13 -33.69 -13.60
C ASN A 6 2.03 -32.84 -12.66
N PRO A 7 3.31 -33.17 -12.44
CA PRO A 7 4.20 -32.45 -11.55
C PRO A 7 5.01 -31.42 -12.35
N ALA A 8 4.40 -30.31 -12.73
CA ALA A 8 5.13 -29.21 -13.33
C ALA A 8 4.37 -27.90 -13.09
N SER A 9 4.67 -27.25 -11.97
CA SER A 9 4.71 -25.78 -11.87
C SER A 9 5.21 -25.45 -10.47
N PHE A 10 6.52 -25.52 -10.39
CA PHE A 10 7.36 -25.13 -9.28
C PHE A 10 7.07 -23.68 -8.89
N PHE A 11 6.87 -23.49 -7.59
CA PHE A 11 6.96 -22.25 -6.82
C PHE A 11 7.67 -21.10 -7.56
N LEU A 12 6.94 -20.02 -7.85
CA LEU A 12 7.53 -18.70 -8.15
C LEU A 12 7.03 -17.71 -7.08
N LEU A 13 7.65 -17.85 -5.91
CA LEU A 13 7.52 -16.94 -4.79
C LEU A 13 8.30 -15.67 -5.16
N LEU A 14 7.60 -14.67 -5.70
CA LEU A 14 8.16 -13.34 -5.93
C LEU A 14 8.50 -12.72 -4.58
N ALA A 15 9.74 -12.92 -4.13
CA ALA A 15 10.38 -12.07 -3.16
C ALA A 15 10.57 -10.69 -3.83
N SER A 16 9.67 -9.76 -3.55
CA SER A 16 9.86 -8.35 -3.82
C SER A 16 11.02 -7.84 -2.95
N LEU A 17 12.25 -8.05 -3.42
CA LEU A 17 13.42 -7.35 -2.93
C LEU A 17 13.18 -5.87 -3.27
N ALA A 18 13.02 -5.05 -2.24
CA ALA A 18 13.19 -3.61 -2.36
C ALA A 18 14.65 -3.36 -2.75
N ILE A 19 14.92 -3.30 -4.05
CA ILE A 19 16.19 -2.82 -4.57
C ILE A 19 16.21 -1.32 -4.26
N SER A 20 16.79 -0.97 -3.11
CA SER A 20 17.29 0.38 -2.91
C SER A 20 18.22 0.67 -4.07
N GLN A 21 17.84 1.61 -4.93
CA GLN A 21 18.73 2.14 -5.96
C GLN A 21 19.85 2.92 -5.27
N ALA A 22 20.83 2.21 -4.75
CA ALA A 22 22.17 2.74 -4.56
C ALA A 22 22.77 2.81 -5.96
N GLN A 23 22.89 4.00 -6.52
CA GLN A 23 23.77 4.23 -7.65
C GLN A 23 25.19 3.92 -7.14
N ALA A 24 25.64 2.70 -7.40
CA ALA A 24 26.92 2.21 -6.96
C ALA A 24 28.01 3.03 -7.67
N ALA A 25 28.96 3.56 -6.89
CA ALA A 25 30.16 4.14 -7.48
C ALA A 25 30.84 3.08 -8.36
N PRO A 26 31.44 3.48 -9.50
CA PRO A 26 32.12 2.53 -10.37
C PRO A 26 33.15 1.74 -9.55
N LEU A 27 33.22 0.42 -9.75
CA LEU A 27 34.05 -0.49 -8.94
C LEU A 27 35.50 0.00 -8.80
N SER A 28 36.06 0.56 -9.87
CA SER A 28 37.39 1.16 -9.89
C SER A 28 37.57 2.32 -8.90
N PHE A 29 36.54 3.15 -8.70
CA PHE A 29 36.58 4.21 -7.69
C PHE A 29 36.57 3.63 -6.27
N LEU A 30 35.71 2.64 -6.00
CA LEU A 30 35.57 2.06 -4.66
C LEU A 30 36.87 1.37 -4.21
N GLU A 31 37.51 0.64 -5.12
CA GLU A 31 38.81 0.00 -4.87
C GLU A 31 39.89 1.03 -4.55
N LYS A 32 39.99 2.10 -5.35
CA LYS A 32 40.92 3.20 -5.10
C LYS A 32 40.66 3.82 -3.72
N PHE A 33 39.42 4.17 -3.41
CA PHE A 33 39.07 4.78 -2.13
C PHE A 33 39.33 3.85 -0.92
N ALA A 34 39.10 2.55 -1.07
CA ALA A 34 39.28 1.59 0.03
C ALA A 34 40.77 1.32 0.30
N ILE A 35 41.58 1.12 -0.75
CA ILE A 35 42.94 0.60 -0.65
C ILE A 35 44.01 1.70 -0.69
N SER A 36 43.72 2.88 -1.25
CA SER A 36 44.76 3.91 -1.39
C SER A 36 45.27 4.42 -0.04
N GLU A 37 46.57 4.68 0.01
CA GLU A 37 47.22 5.36 1.14
C GLU A 37 46.71 6.81 1.24
N ASN A 38 46.61 7.50 0.10
CA ASN A 38 45.98 8.80 -0.01
C ASN A 38 44.57 8.69 -0.62
N ARG A 39 43.54 8.73 0.23
CA ARG A 39 42.13 8.66 -0.21
C ARG A 39 41.63 9.96 -0.83
N GLU A 40 42.30 11.08 -0.59
CA GLU A 40 41.92 12.38 -1.18
C GLU A 40 42.06 12.38 -2.70
N ASP A 41 43.02 11.61 -3.24
CA ASP A 41 43.20 11.50 -4.69
C ASP A 41 42.01 10.81 -5.36
N ALA A 42 41.44 9.78 -4.72
CA ALA A 42 40.21 9.14 -5.20
C ALA A 42 39.02 10.12 -5.15
N LEU A 43 38.91 10.90 -4.07
CA LEU A 43 37.81 11.87 -3.91
C LEU A 43 37.77 12.93 -5.02
N LYS A 44 38.92 13.30 -5.59
CA LYS A 44 39.00 14.25 -6.73
C LYS A 44 38.30 13.74 -7.99
N GLU A 45 38.11 12.42 -8.14
CA GLU A 45 37.36 11.82 -9.25
C GLU A 45 35.84 12.05 -9.13
N LEU A 46 35.35 12.44 -7.95
CA LEU A 46 33.92 12.67 -7.72
C LEU A 46 33.49 14.08 -8.15
N ILE A 47 32.34 14.14 -8.83
CA ILE A 47 31.77 15.41 -9.32
C ILE A 47 31.20 16.20 -8.12
N PRO A 48 31.66 17.44 -7.86
CA PRO A 48 31.17 18.24 -6.75
C PRO A 48 29.66 18.44 -6.77
N GLY A 49 29.02 18.23 -5.62
CA GLY A 49 27.59 18.44 -5.44
C GLY A 49 26.70 17.25 -5.83
N THR A 50 27.26 16.12 -6.27
CA THR A 50 26.53 14.85 -6.42
C THR A 50 26.33 14.15 -5.05
N ARG A 51 25.47 13.13 -5.01
CA ARG A 51 25.24 12.36 -3.77
C ARG A 51 26.49 11.57 -3.37
N GLU A 52 27.17 10.98 -4.35
CA GLU A 52 28.41 10.22 -4.18
C GLU A 52 29.52 11.12 -3.62
N TYR A 53 29.64 12.34 -4.15
CA TYR A 53 30.56 13.35 -3.61
C TYR A 53 30.31 13.58 -2.12
N TYR A 54 29.09 13.93 -1.72
CA TYR A 54 28.81 14.19 -0.31
C TYR A 54 29.00 12.94 0.58
N TYR A 55 28.60 11.76 0.10
CA TYR A 55 28.71 10.52 0.85
C TYR A 55 30.18 10.15 1.14
N TYR A 56 31.03 10.07 0.11
CA TYR A 56 32.42 9.65 0.29
C TYR A 56 33.28 10.72 0.97
N HIS A 57 33.01 12.00 0.76
CA HIS A 57 33.66 13.06 1.54
C HIS A 57 33.27 13.00 3.02
N ALA A 58 32.00 12.75 3.34
CA ALA A 58 31.58 12.57 4.73
C ALA A 58 32.22 11.32 5.35
N LEU A 59 32.23 10.20 4.63
CA LEU A 59 32.85 8.96 5.09
C LEU A 59 34.36 9.13 5.32
N HIS A 60 35.05 9.88 4.44
CA HIS A 60 36.46 10.20 4.62
C HIS A 60 36.69 11.06 5.87
N ALA A 61 35.89 12.11 6.08
CA ALA A 61 35.97 12.93 7.29
C ALA A 61 35.76 12.10 8.57
N GLN A 62 34.84 11.13 8.56
CA GLN A 62 34.66 10.19 9.67
C GLN A 62 35.90 9.33 9.92
N ASN A 63 36.52 8.81 8.86
CA ASN A 63 37.73 8.00 8.97
C ASN A 63 38.93 8.79 9.52
N GLN A 64 38.98 10.11 9.27
CA GLN A 64 39.99 11.01 9.83
C GLN A 64 39.63 11.56 11.23
N GLY A 65 38.39 11.33 11.69
CA GLY A 65 37.89 11.93 12.93
C GLY A 65 37.68 13.45 12.84
N ASP A 66 37.62 14.02 11.64
CA ASP A 66 37.41 15.46 11.42
C ASP A 66 35.92 15.81 11.54
N ALA A 67 35.50 16.11 12.77
CA ALA A 67 34.13 16.48 13.08
C ALA A 67 33.69 17.81 12.45
N GLN A 68 34.63 18.73 12.21
CA GLN A 68 34.32 20.04 11.63
C GLN A 68 33.97 19.89 10.16
N GLU A 69 34.79 19.15 9.41
CA GLU A 69 34.55 18.88 8.00
C GLU A 69 33.29 18.03 7.78
N LEU A 70 33.09 17.01 8.62
CA LEU A 70 31.88 16.20 8.58
C LEU A 70 30.61 17.06 8.73
N LYS A 71 30.59 17.96 9.71
CA LYS A 71 29.45 18.86 9.94
C LYS A 71 29.21 19.79 8.74
N ARG A 72 30.28 20.27 8.11
CA ARG A 72 30.20 21.12 6.92
C ARG A 72 29.60 20.36 5.73
N ILE A 73 30.14 19.18 5.42
CA ILE A 73 29.69 18.33 4.31
C ILE A 73 28.23 17.89 4.49
N ILE A 74 27.87 17.37 5.66
CA ILE A 74 26.48 16.96 5.95
C ILE A 74 25.53 18.15 5.85
N GLY A 75 25.91 19.33 6.35
CA GLY A 75 25.09 20.54 6.26
C GLY A 75 24.82 20.96 4.81
N LEU A 76 25.83 20.91 3.94
CA LEU A 76 25.65 21.18 2.50
C LEU A 76 24.82 20.11 1.81
N TRP A 77 25.03 18.84 2.18
CA TRP A 77 24.31 17.71 1.63
C TRP A 77 22.81 17.79 1.93
N ILE A 78 22.44 18.00 3.20
CA ILE A 78 21.05 18.15 3.63
C ILE A 78 20.40 19.36 2.96
N LYS A 79 21.10 20.49 2.82
CA LYS A 79 20.56 21.67 2.12
C LYS A 79 20.19 21.38 0.67
N ARG A 80 20.94 20.51 -0.02
CA ARG A 80 20.72 20.21 -1.45
C ARG A 80 19.72 19.09 -1.68
N TYR A 81 19.85 18.00 -0.93
CA TYR A 81 19.11 16.75 -1.18
C TYR A 81 18.16 16.36 -0.06
N GLY A 82 18.06 17.15 1.01
CA GLY A 82 17.27 16.85 2.18
C GLY A 82 17.85 15.72 3.03
N HIS A 83 17.06 15.23 3.98
CA HIS A 83 17.39 14.07 4.81
C HIS A 83 17.14 12.78 4.03
N SER A 84 18.18 12.22 3.42
CA SER A 84 18.13 10.95 2.68
C SER A 84 18.55 9.76 3.55
N THR A 85 18.30 8.53 3.06
CA THR A 85 18.77 7.30 3.72
C THR A 85 20.29 7.27 3.92
N GLN A 86 21.05 7.78 2.95
CA GLN A 86 22.52 7.84 3.03
C GLN A 86 23.01 8.89 4.04
N VAL A 87 22.32 10.04 4.15
CA VAL A 87 22.63 11.03 5.21
C VAL A 87 22.41 10.38 6.58
N LYS A 88 21.29 9.69 6.73
CA LYS A 88 20.94 8.97 7.95
C LYS A 88 21.97 7.90 8.29
N GLU A 89 22.46 7.15 7.30
CA GLU A 89 23.53 6.17 7.48
C GLU A 89 24.80 6.80 8.06
N ILE A 90 25.28 7.90 7.48
CA ILE A 90 26.47 8.61 7.98
C ILE A 90 26.23 9.15 9.39
N GLN A 91 25.05 9.72 9.68
CA GLN A 91 24.70 10.20 11.03
C GLN A 91 24.65 9.08 12.06
N ASN A 92 24.06 7.93 11.70
CA ASN A 92 24.04 6.73 12.55
C ASN A 92 25.46 6.23 12.83
N ARG A 93 26.29 6.14 11.78
CA ARG A 93 27.70 5.77 11.93
C ARG A 93 28.44 6.72 12.85
N GLN A 94 28.22 8.03 12.72
CA GLN A 94 28.86 9.02 13.59
C GLN A 94 28.46 8.84 15.05
N ALA A 95 27.16 8.63 15.33
CA ALA A 95 26.68 8.38 16.68
C ALA A 95 27.35 7.15 17.31
N LEU A 96 27.58 6.09 16.54
CA LEU A 96 28.28 4.89 17.02
C LEU A 96 29.78 5.15 17.23
N LEU A 97 30.44 5.90 16.34
CA LEU A 97 31.85 6.26 16.49
C LEU A 97 32.10 7.17 17.69
N ASP A 98 31.15 8.05 18.02
CA ASP A 98 31.24 8.94 19.18
C ASP A 98 30.80 8.27 20.50
N PHE A 99 30.46 6.98 20.49
CA PHE A 99 29.94 6.28 21.67
C PHE A 99 30.86 6.39 22.88
N GLU A 100 32.17 6.21 22.70
CA GLU A 100 33.13 6.29 23.82
C GLU A 100 33.25 7.73 24.37
N LYS A 101 32.98 8.75 23.56
CA LYS A 101 33.06 10.16 23.96
C LYS A 101 31.80 10.63 24.69
N ASP A 102 30.63 10.21 24.21
CA ASP A 102 29.32 10.61 24.75
C ASP A 102 28.27 9.50 24.58
N PRO A 103 28.26 8.50 25.48
CA PRO A 103 27.33 7.38 25.41
C PRO A 103 25.85 7.81 25.47
N GLU A 104 25.52 8.82 26.29
CA GLU A 104 24.14 9.27 26.50
C GLU A 104 23.54 9.87 25.23
N LYS A 105 24.33 10.64 24.49
CA LYS A 105 23.91 11.16 23.18
C LYS A 105 23.72 10.04 22.17
N THR A 106 24.59 9.04 22.14
CA THR A 106 24.44 7.87 21.25
C THR A 106 23.19 7.07 21.61
N TYR A 107 22.92 6.82 22.89
CA TYR A 107 21.69 6.14 23.32
C TYR A 107 20.44 6.93 22.94
N SER A 108 20.47 8.24 23.11
CA SER A 108 19.36 9.13 22.70
C SER A 108 19.12 9.06 21.20
N HIS A 109 20.19 9.08 20.40
CA HIS A 109 20.13 8.90 18.94
C HIS A 109 19.51 7.54 18.58
N LEU A 110 20.03 6.43 19.14
CA LEU A 110 19.54 5.08 18.87
C LEU A 110 18.07 4.88 19.29
N LYS A 111 17.63 5.44 20.41
CA LYS A 111 16.22 5.41 20.83
C LYS A 111 15.31 6.11 19.83
N ASN A 112 15.73 7.27 19.33
CA ASN A 112 14.98 8.02 18.33
C ASN A 112 14.92 7.29 16.98
N GLU A 113 16.02 6.64 16.58
CA GLU A 113 16.14 5.96 15.30
C GLU A 113 15.45 4.60 15.26
N LEU A 114 15.66 3.77 16.29
CA LEU A 114 15.10 2.41 16.36
C LEU A 114 13.66 2.40 16.87
N ARG A 115 13.27 3.41 17.66
CA ARG A 115 11.96 3.52 18.32
C ARG A 115 11.51 2.17 18.91
N PRO A 116 12.34 1.58 19.79
CA PRO A 116 12.12 0.21 20.26
C PRO A 116 10.76 0.12 20.93
N ASN A 117 9.96 -0.85 20.49
CA ASN A 117 8.65 -1.11 21.03
C ASN A 117 8.70 -2.28 22.03
N PHE A 118 8.37 -2.01 23.28
CA PHE A 118 8.32 -3.00 24.36
C PHE A 118 6.90 -3.49 24.68
N ASN A 119 5.98 -3.43 23.72
CA ASN A 119 4.61 -3.94 23.86
C ASN A 119 4.52 -5.48 24.01
N HIS A 120 5.66 -6.19 24.09
CA HIS A 120 5.66 -7.60 24.42
C HIS A 120 5.25 -7.79 25.88
N SER A 121 4.11 -8.42 26.10
CA SER A 121 3.63 -8.77 27.43
C SER A 121 4.13 -10.16 27.81
N ARG A 122 4.51 -10.34 29.08
CA ARG A 122 4.85 -11.66 29.62
C ARG A 122 3.64 -12.58 29.47
N LEU A 123 3.83 -13.74 28.84
CA LEU A 123 2.88 -14.84 28.91
C LEU A 123 2.91 -15.40 30.34
N ILE A 124 1.85 -15.13 31.11
CA ILE A 124 1.68 -15.68 32.45
C ILE A 124 0.77 -16.90 32.32
N GLU A 125 1.33 -18.09 32.47
CA GLU A 125 0.57 -19.34 32.42
C GLU A 125 -0.56 -19.31 33.47
N GLY A 126 -1.78 -19.67 33.06
CA GLY A 126 -2.97 -19.66 33.93
C GLY A 126 -3.70 -18.32 34.08
N ARG A 127 -3.20 -17.22 33.50
CA ARG A 127 -3.94 -15.95 33.50
C ARG A 127 -5.18 -16.05 32.63
N LYS A 128 -6.37 -15.86 33.21
CA LYS A 128 -7.62 -15.78 32.45
C LYS A 128 -7.58 -14.56 31.50
N PRO A 129 -7.91 -14.72 30.21
CA PRO A 129 -7.99 -13.62 29.27
C PRO A 129 -8.99 -12.57 29.75
N SER A 130 -8.61 -11.28 29.71
CA SER A 130 -9.51 -10.16 30.00
C SER A 130 -10.41 -9.80 28.81
N HIS A 131 -10.12 -10.34 27.64
CA HIS A 131 -10.82 -10.09 26.38
C HIS A 131 -11.41 -11.38 25.81
N PRO A 132 -12.43 -11.29 24.94
CA PRO A 132 -13.00 -12.46 24.28
C PRO A 132 -11.92 -13.27 23.56
N THR A 133 -11.86 -14.56 23.84
CA THR A 133 -10.94 -15.50 23.15
C THR A 133 -11.54 -16.12 21.90
N LYS A 134 -12.83 -15.89 21.66
CA LYS A 134 -13.54 -16.35 20.46
C LYS A 134 -14.18 -15.16 19.79
N LEU A 135 -14.05 -15.13 18.47
CA LEU A 135 -14.77 -14.18 17.63
C LEU A 135 -16.22 -14.64 17.53
N ASP A 136 -17.16 -13.74 17.81
CA ASP A 136 -18.58 -13.99 17.60
C ASP A 136 -18.87 -14.11 16.09
N PRO A 137 -19.31 -15.29 15.59
CA PRO A 137 -19.63 -15.46 14.17
C PRO A 137 -20.74 -14.53 13.70
N ALA A 138 -21.67 -14.16 14.59
CA ALA A 138 -22.73 -13.22 14.23
C ALA A 138 -22.15 -11.84 13.94
N ALA A 139 -21.16 -11.38 14.70
CA ALA A 139 -20.52 -10.07 14.49
C ALA A 139 -19.82 -9.93 13.12
N ILE A 140 -19.46 -11.05 12.47
CA ILE A 140 -18.80 -11.07 11.16
C ILE A 140 -19.70 -11.62 10.03
N SER A 141 -21.02 -11.70 10.28
CA SER A 141 -21.96 -12.20 9.28
C SER A 141 -22.13 -11.23 8.10
N TYR A 142 -22.49 -11.77 6.93
CA TYR A 142 -22.79 -10.98 5.74
C TYR A 142 -23.88 -9.93 6.02
N ASP A 143 -24.96 -10.34 6.68
CA ASP A 143 -26.09 -9.46 6.99
C ASP A 143 -25.68 -8.29 7.89
N ASN A 144 -24.80 -8.53 8.87
CA ASN A 144 -24.32 -7.46 9.73
C ASN A 144 -23.44 -6.46 8.99
N TYR A 145 -22.54 -6.94 8.12
CA TYR A 145 -21.76 -6.04 7.28
C TYR A 145 -22.62 -5.28 6.26
N LEU A 146 -23.61 -5.94 5.67
CA LEU A 146 -24.55 -5.30 4.74
C LEU A 146 -25.36 -4.21 5.45
N ASN A 147 -25.89 -4.51 6.64
CA ASN A 147 -26.62 -3.55 7.47
C ASN A 147 -25.74 -2.37 7.88
N GLN A 148 -24.46 -2.63 8.21
CA GLN A 148 -23.52 -1.56 8.52
C GLN A 148 -23.25 -0.67 7.31
N ALA A 149 -23.01 -1.26 6.13
CA ALA A 149 -22.84 -0.52 4.89
C ALA A 149 -24.07 0.35 4.57
N PHE A 150 -25.27 -0.19 4.79
CA PHE A 150 -26.54 0.50 4.56
C PHE A 150 -26.90 1.56 5.60
N ARG A 151 -26.28 1.54 6.79
CA ARG A 151 -26.35 2.64 7.77
C ARG A 151 -25.41 3.79 7.38
N GLN A 152 -24.24 3.48 6.84
CA GLN A 152 -23.24 4.48 6.47
C GLN A 152 -23.55 5.13 5.12
N TYR A 153 -24.11 4.37 4.17
CA TYR A 153 -24.39 4.82 2.81
C TYR A 153 -25.86 4.64 2.45
N LYS A 154 -26.44 5.64 1.78
CA LYS A 154 -27.82 5.56 1.27
C LYS A 154 -27.94 4.61 0.06
N ASN A 155 -26.85 4.41 -0.67
CA ASN A 155 -26.74 3.59 -1.88
C ASN A 155 -25.88 2.33 -1.63
N VAL A 156 -25.52 1.59 -2.69
CA VAL A 156 -24.68 0.38 -2.61
C VAL A 156 -23.16 0.67 -2.66
N GLN A 157 -22.70 1.87 -2.30
CA GLN A 157 -21.27 2.23 -2.33
C GLN A 157 -20.43 1.40 -1.34
N GLY A 158 -20.98 1.07 -0.18
CA GLY A 158 -20.30 0.22 0.81
C GLY A 158 -20.22 -1.26 0.44
N VAL A 159 -20.77 -1.66 -0.71
CA VAL A 159 -20.76 -3.05 -1.19
C VAL A 159 -19.70 -3.18 -2.29
N SER A 160 -18.84 -4.20 -2.18
CA SER A 160 -17.84 -4.52 -3.22
C SER A 160 -18.51 -5.06 -4.48
N ASP A 161 -17.82 -5.05 -5.63
CA ASP A 161 -18.40 -5.52 -6.89
C ASP A 161 -18.87 -6.99 -6.81
N ARG A 162 -18.07 -7.86 -6.17
CA ARG A 162 -18.46 -9.26 -5.92
C ARG A 162 -19.66 -9.37 -4.97
N GLY A 163 -19.76 -8.47 -3.98
CA GLY A 163 -20.89 -8.44 -3.05
C GLY A 163 -22.21 -8.07 -3.72
N LEU A 164 -22.16 -7.37 -4.88
CA LEU A 164 -23.35 -7.07 -5.66
C LEU A 164 -24.01 -8.33 -6.21
N GLU A 165 -23.26 -9.40 -6.53
CA GLU A 165 -23.82 -10.66 -7.05
C GLU A 165 -24.65 -11.43 -6.01
N THR A 166 -24.36 -11.22 -4.72
CA THR A 166 -25.02 -11.92 -3.59
C THR A 166 -26.14 -11.08 -2.97
N LEU A 167 -26.30 -9.84 -3.43
CA LEU A 167 -27.28 -8.92 -2.87
C LEU A 167 -28.70 -9.33 -3.26
N ASP A 168 -29.65 -9.27 -2.32
CA ASP A 168 -31.07 -9.40 -2.68
C ASP A 168 -31.53 -8.15 -3.44
N HIS A 169 -31.73 -8.31 -4.74
CA HIS A 169 -32.09 -7.23 -5.64
C HIS A 169 -33.54 -6.75 -5.48
N ASN A 170 -34.42 -7.57 -4.88
CA ASN A 170 -35.85 -7.26 -4.78
C ASN A 170 -36.14 -6.16 -3.76
N ASP A 171 -35.36 -6.09 -2.68
CA ASP A 171 -35.54 -5.15 -1.57
C ASP A 171 -34.75 -3.83 -1.75
N LEU A 172 -34.23 -3.57 -2.95
CA LEU A 172 -33.51 -2.33 -3.22
C LEU A 172 -34.49 -1.16 -3.38
N ASN A 173 -34.28 -0.13 -2.54
CA ASN A 173 -34.91 1.18 -2.70
C ASN A 173 -34.41 1.88 -3.99
N ALA A 174 -35.07 2.96 -4.41
CA ALA A 174 -34.78 3.62 -5.69
C ALA A 174 -33.32 4.08 -5.84
N ASP A 175 -32.73 4.65 -4.77
CA ASP A 175 -31.34 5.13 -4.81
C ASP A 175 -30.32 3.99 -4.90
N ARG A 176 -30.57 2.88 -4.17
CA ARG A 176 -29.74 1.68 -4.20
C ARG A 176 -29.85 0.96 -5.53
N LEU A 177 -31.07 0.81 -6.05
CA LEU A 177 -31.32 0.17 -7.35
C LEU A 177 -30.60 0.93 -8.47
N ARG A 178 -30.71 2.26 -8.47
CA ARG A 178 -30.02 3.09 -9.45
C ARG A 178 -28.51 2.94 -9.38
N HIS A 179 -27.95 3.01 -8.18
CA HIS A 179 -26.51 2.87 -8.01
C HIS A 179 -26.01 1.46 -8.34
N PHE A 180 -26.82 0.44 -8.05
CA PHE A 180 -26.58 -0.94 -8.47
C PHE A 180 -26.53 -1.07 -10.00
N LEU A 181 -27.55 -0.57 -10.72
CA LEU A 181 -27.58 -0.59 -12.19
C LEU A 181 -26.42 0.20 -12.81
N SER A 182 -25.99 1.28 -12.17
CA SER A 182 -24.84 2.08 -12.65
C SER A 182 -23.50 1.34 -12.57
N ARG A 183 -23.35 0.40 -11.62
CA ARG A 183 -22.14 -0.40 -11.42
C ARG A 183 -22.17 -1.73 -12.14
N LEU A 184 -23.34 -2.26 -12.43
CA LEU A 184 -23.52 -3.57 -13.05
C LEU A 184 -22.93 -3.60 -14.47
N GLN A 185 -22.02 -4.55 -14.73
CA GLN A 185 -21.36 -4.71 -16.03
C GLN A 185 -21.95 -5.86 -16.86
N ARG A 186 -22.49 -6.88 -16.19
CA ARG A 186 -22.94 -8.14 -16.80
C ARG A 186 -24.46 -8.26 -16.72
N PRO A 187 -25.12 -8.71 -17.81
CA PRO A 187 -26.58 -8.83 -17.88
C PRO A 187 -27.09 -10.19 -17.34
N ASP A 188 -26.41 -10.77 -16.35
CA ASP A 188 -26.70 -12.10 -15.79
C ASP A 188 -27.59 -12.07 -14.53
N VAL A 189 -27.98 -10.88 -14.10
CA VAL A 189 -28.90 -10.69 -12.97
C VAL A 189 -30.31 -11.17 -13.34
N PRO A 190 -30.92 -12.08 -12.56
CA PRO A 190 -32.32 -12.47 -12.77
C PRO A 190 -33.26 -11.28 -12.73
N ASN A 191 -34.29 -11.25 -13.59
CA ASN A 191 -35.29 -10.17 -13.66
C ASN A 191 -34.71 -8.76 -13.91
N LEU A 192 -33.54 -8.66 -14.54
CA LEU A 192 -32.94 -7.38 -14.93
C LEU A 192 -33.90 -6.43 -15.67
N PRO A 193 -34.75 -6.87 -16.62
CA PRO A 193 -35.71 -5.99 -17.29
C PRO A 193 -36.68 -5.30 -16.32
N ALA A 194 -37.20 -6.03 -15.33
CA ALA A 194 -38.09 -5.48 -14.32
C ALA A 194 -37.40 -4.43 -13.43
N PHE A 195 -36.12 -4.65 -13.09
CA PHE A 195 -35.31 -3.70 -12.33
C PHE A 195 -35.04 -2.41 -13.11
N VAL A 196 -34.73 -2.52 -14.40
CA VAL A 196 -34.54 -1.37 -15.28
C VAL A 196 -35.85 -0.59 -15.42
N ALA A 197 -36.98 -1.27 -15.69
CA ALA A 197 -38.30 -0.62 -15.74
C ALA A 197 -38.63 0.11 -14.43
N LYS A 198 -38.32 -0.49 -13.26
CA LYS A 198 -38.52 0.14 -11.94
C LYS A 198 -37.69 1.41 -11.75
N ASP A 199 -36.43 1.44 -12.20
CA ASP A 199 -35.59 2.67 -12.16
C ASP A 199 -36.07 3.73 -13.15
N LEU A 200 -36.56 3.33 -14.33
CA LEU A 200 -37.13 4.24 -15.33
C LEU A 200 -38.40 4.93 -14.85
N LYS A 201 -39.25 4.27 -14.05
CA LYS A 201 -40.44 4.88 -13.43
C LYS A 201 -40.09 5.84 -12.28
N ALA A 202 -38.85 5.85 -11.77
CA ALA A 202 -38.48 6.65 -10.62
C ALA A 202 -38.34 8.14 -10.96
N LYS A 203 -38.75 9.02 -10.03
CA LYS A 203 -38.89 10.48 -10.21
C LYS A 203 -37.67 11.20 -10.81
N PHE A 204 -36.45 10.72 -10.55
CA PHE A 204 -35.21 11.37 -10.99
C PHE A 204 -34.46 10.56 -12.05
N THR A 205 -35.16 9.76 -12.86
CA THR A 205 -34.51 8.96 -13.91
C THR A 205 -33.82 9.85 -14.96
N ARG A 206 -32.73 9.37 -15.53
CA ARG A 206 -32.07 9.98 -16.69
C ARG A 206 -32.47 9.31 -18.01
N GLY A 207 -33.45 8.41 -17.97
CA GLY A 207 -33.92 7.63 -19.11
C GLY A 207 -33.04 6.42 -19.44
N PHE A 208 -33.46 5.67 -20.44
CA PHE A 208 -32.73 4.52 -20.95
C PHE A 208 -31.44 4.96 -21.65
N GLY A 209 -30.40 4.12 -21.59
CA GLY A 209 -29.05 4.47 -22.04
C GLY A 209 -28.17 5.24 -21.04
N SER A 210 -28.71 5.64 -19.87
CA SER A 210 -27.96 6.35 -18.83
C SER A 210 -27.00 5.48 -18.00
N HIS A 211 -27.32 4.20 -17.81
CA HIS A 211 -26.46 3.23 -17.15
C HIS A 211 -25.67 2.39 -18.16
N GLY A 212 -24.45 1.99 -17.79
CA GLY A 212 -23.62 1.12 -18.64
C GLY A 212 -24.31 -0.20 -19.00
N ILE A 213 -25.06 -0.77 -18.05
CA ILE A 213 -25.76 -2.05 -18.24
C ILE A 213 -26.78 -2.04 -19.38
N HIS A 214 -27.40 -0.89 -19.69
CA HIS A 214 -28.41 -0.80 -20.75
C HIS A 214 -27.86 -1.20 -22.12
N ARG A 215 -26.56 -0.98 -22.36
CA ARG A 215 -25.89 -1.33 -23.62
C ARG A 215 -25.53 -2.82 -23.71
N ASN A 216 -25.50 -3.50 -22.56
CA ASN A 216 -25.05 -4.88 -22.45
C ASN A 216 -26.23 -5.86 -22.28
N MET A 217 -27.48 -5.38 -22.20
CA MET A 217 -28.66 -6.24 -22.11
C MET A 217 -28.81 -7.12 -23.36
N THR A 218 -29.28 -8.35 -23.16
CA THR A 218 -29.53 -9.29 -24.27
C THR A 218 -30.80 -8.89 -25.04
N LYS A 219 -30.92 -9.34 -26.30
CA LYS A 219 -32.12 -9.07 -27.12
C LYS A 219 -33.42 -9.50 -26.43
N ALA A 220 -33.44 -10.71 -25.85
CA ALA A 220 -34.61 -11.20 -25.12
C ALA A 220 -34.99 -10.30 -23.93
N GLN A 221 -34.00 -9.80 -23.19
CA GLN A 221 -34.22 -8.86 -22.09
C GLN A 221 -34.71 -7.48 -22.55
N LEU A 222 -34.26 -7.01 -23.72
CA LEU A 222 -34.74 -5.76 -24.32
C LEU A 222 -36.18 -5.91 -24.84
N ASP A 223 -36.51 -7.04 -25.46
CA ASP A 223 -37.88 -7.35 -25.91
C ASP A 223 -38.85 -7.41 -24.71
N GLU A 224 -38.42 -8.02 -23.60
CA GLU A 224 -39.18 -8.02 -22.33
C GLU A 224 -39.31 -6.62 -21.73
N LEU A 225 -38.24 -5.81 -21.75
CA LEU A 225 -38.27 -4.44 -21.27
C LEU A 225 -39.26 -3.58 -22.08
N LEU A 226 -39.33 -3.76 -23.40
CA LEU A 226 -40.26 -3.06 -24.27
C LEU A 226 -41.73 -3.42 -23.97
N GLN A 227 -42.00 -4.67 -23.57
CA GLN A 227 -43.33 -5.07 -23.10
C GLN A 227 -43.72 -4.38 -21.78
N LEU A 228 -42.76 -4.22 -20.87
CA LEU A 228 -42.98 -3.57 -19.57
C LEU A 228 -43.10 -2.05 -19.67
N GLU A 229 -42.37 -1.44 -20.62
CA GLU A 229 -42.32 0.00 -20.87
C GLU A 229 -42.42 0.29 -22.37
N PRO A 230 -43.65 0.35 -22.94
CA PRO A 230 -43.86 0.55 -24.38
C PRO A 230 -43.47 1.94 -24.92
N ARG A 231 -43.02 2.84 -24.04
CA ARG A 231 -42.66 4.24 -24.36
C ARG A 231 -41.16 4.45 -24.56
N LEU A 232 -40.39 3.36 -24.57
CA LEU A 232 -38.94 3.32 -24.75
C LEU A 232 -38.49 3.56 -26.19
#